data_AF-A0AB74VLJ6-F1
#
_entry.id   AF-A0AB74VLJ6-F1
#
_cell.length_a   1.000
_cell.length_b   1.000
_cell.length_c   1.000
_cell.angle_alpha   90.00
_cell.angle_beta   90.00
_cell.angle_gamma   90.00
#
_symmetry.space_group_name_H-M   'P 1'
#
loop_
_entity.id
_entity.type
_entity.pdbx_description
1 polymer ?
#
loop_
_entity_poly.entity_id
_entity_poly.type
_entity_poly.pdbx_seq_one_letter_code
_entity_poly.pdbx_strand_id
1 'polypeptide(L)' 'MSEYEEKLNENKNIILRNIEQGKKSGVNKVSAVFAISKRDELRKNMVTDLATWLITDGYKVSLKEGELEILTIEWE' A
#
# COMPACT_ATOMS: atom_id res chain seq x y z
N MET A 1 20.36 -6.83 0.74
CA MET A 1 19.21 -6.06 0.22
C MET A 1 19.55 -4.61 0.36
N SER A 2 19.00 -3.76 -0.50
CA SER A 2 19.08 -2.31 -0.31
C SER A 2 18.09 -1.86 0.78
N GLU A 3 18.35 -0.72 1.41
CA GLU A 3 17.42 -0.09 2.37
C GLU A 3 16.03 0.15 1.74
N TYR A 4 15.98 0.39 0.43
CA TYR A 4 14.73 0.51 -0.31
C TYR A 4 13.95 -0.80 -0.33
N GLU A 5 14.59 -1.91 -0.69
CA GLU A 5 13.96 -3.23 -0.74
C GLU A 5 13.47 -3.69 0.62
N GLU A 6 14.24 -3.40 1.68
CA GLU A 6 13.84 -3.71 3.06
C GLU A 6 12.56 -2.96 3.44
N LYS A 7 12.51 -1.65 3.22
CA LYS A 7 11.31 -0.84 3.50
C LYS A 7 10.12 -1.24 2.64
N LEU A 8 10.34 -1.59 1.37
CA LEU A 8 9.26 -2.07 0.50
C LEU A 8 8.67 -3.37 1.06
N ASN A 9 9.51 -4.31 1.48
CA ASN A 9 9.07 -5.58 2.05
C ASN A 9 8.38 -5.41 3.40
N GLU A 10 8.87 -4.51 4.25
CA GLU A 10 8.20 -4.16 5.51
C GLU A 10 6.78 -3.64 5.28
N ASN A 11 6.60 -2.72 4.32
CA ASN A 11 5.28 -2.20 3.96
C ASN A 11 4.36 -3.29 3.41
N LYS A 12 4.87 -4.19 2.54
CA LYS A 12 4.11 -5.35 2.06
C LYS A 12 3.61 -6.22 3.22
N ASN A 13 4.49 -6.53 4.17
CA ASN A 13 4.14 -7.35 5.34
C ASN A 13 3.05 -6.70 6.20
N ILE A 14 3.13 -5.38 6.43
CA ILE A 14 2.12 -4.62 7.17
C ILE A 14 0.78 -4.66 6.42
N ILE A 15 0.79 -4.43 5.11
CA ILE A 15 -0.42 -4.45 4.28
C ILE A 15 -1.08 -5.82 4.32
N LEU A 16 -0.33 -6.91 4.11
CA LEU A 16 -0.86 -8.28 4.16
C LEU A 16 -1.51 -8.59 5.51
N ARG A 17 -0.84 -8.23 6.61
CA ARG A 17 -1.39 -8.43 7.96
C ARG A 17 -2.71 -7.70 8.15
N ASN A 18 -2.83 -6.47 7.64
CA ASN A 18 -4.08 -5.70 7.74
C ASN A 18 -5.18 -6.26 6.84
N ILE A 19 -4.85 -6.77 5.65
CA ILE A 19 -5.81 -7.46 4.79
C ILE A 19 -6.34 -8.72 5.49
N GLU A 20 -5.46 -9.53 6.09
CA GLU A 20 -5.88 -10.72 6.84
C GLU A 20 -6.77 -10.37 8.03
N GLN A 21 -6.44 -9.32 8.78
CA GLN A 21 -7.29 -8.85 9.89
C GLN A 21 -8.62 -8.32 9.38
N GLY A 22 -8.63 -7.60 8.25
CA GLY A 22 -9.83 -7.11 7.61
C GLY A 22 -10.77 -8.25 7.21
N LYS A 23 -10.22 -9.28 6.54
CA LYS A 23 -10.94 -10.50 6.17
C LYS A 23 -11.55 -11.19 7.39
N LYS A 24 -10.78 -11.36 8.46
CA LYS A 24 -11.27 -11.97 9.72
C LYS A 24 -12.37 -11.14 10.40
N SER A 25 -12.39 -9.83 10.17
CA SER A 25 -13.38 -8.92 10.75
C SER A 25 -14.60 -8.70 9.86
N GLY A 26 -14.68 -9.38 8.71
CA GLY A 26 -15.80 -9.25 7.78
C GLY A 26 -15.80 -7.95 6.96
N VAL A 27 -14.67 -7.25 6.87
CA VAL A 27 -14.52 -6.11 5.95
C VAL A 27 -13.82 -6.55 4.67
N ASN A 28 -14.08 -5.82 3.59
CA ASN A 28 -13.58 -6.13 2.26
C ASN A 28 -12.60 -5.08 1.71
N LYS A 29 -12.16 -4.16 2.59
CA LYS A 29 -11.34 -3.01 2.21
C LYS A 29 -10.43 -2.57 3.36
N VAL A 30 -9.21 -2.17 3.03
CA VAL A 30 -8.31 -1.39 3.90
C VAL A 30 -7.74 -0.19 3.14
N SER A 31 -7.18 0.77 3.88
CA SER A 31 -6.48 1.90 3.28
C SER A 31 -5.15 2.13 4.00
N ALA A 32 -4.07 2.26 3.22
CA ALA A 32 -2.77 2.69 3.70
C ALA A 32 -2.61 4.19 3.42
N VAL A 33 -2.18 4.95 4.44
CA VAL A 33 -2.01 6.40 4.35
C VAL A 33 -0.53 6.73 4.43
N PHE A 34 -0.01 7.38 3.40
CA PHE A 34 1.40 7.73 3.27
C PHE A 34 1.57 9.24 3.43
N ALA A 35 2.36 9.64 4.42
CA ALA A 35 2.84 11.01 4.55
C ALA A 35 4.03 11.21 3.61
N ILE A 36 3.74 11.76 2.42
CA ILE A 36 4.73 11.96 1.36
C ILE A 36 4.84 13.45 1.07
N SER A 37 6.04 13.99 1.21
CA SER A 37 6.31 15.36 0.76
C SER A 37 6.46 15.36 -0.77
N LYS A 38 6.12 16.47 -1.44
CA LYS A 38 6.25 16.57 -2.90
C LYS A 38 7.67 16.28 -3.43
N ARG A 39 8.70 16.45 -2.59
CA ARG A 39 10.12 16.25 -2.91
C ARG A 39 10.63 14.83 -2.61
N ASP A 40 9.80 13.97 -2.02
CA ASP A 40 10.18 12.62 -1.63
C ASP A 40 9.85 11.62 -2.75
N GLU A 41 10.63 11.69 -3.84
CA GLU A 41 10.47 10.81 -5.01
C GLU A 41 10.63 9.33 -4.65
N LEU A 42 11.47 9.03 -3.66
CA LEU A 42 11.72 7.65 -3.21
C LEU A 42 10.45 7.03 -2.61
N ARG A 43 9.72 7.77 -1.77
CA ARG A 43 8.44 7.30 -1.23
C ARG A 43 7.34 7.19 -2.29
N LYS A 44 7.32 8.10 -3.27
CA LYS A 44 6.36 8.01 -4.40
C LYS A 44 6.56 6.76 -5.23
N ASN A 45 7.81 6.43 -5.55
CA ASN A 45 8.15 5.19 -6.24
C ASN A 45 7.73 3.97 -5.42
N MET A 46 7.93 4.01 -4.10
CA MET A 46 7.52 2.93 -3.21
C MET A 46 6.00 2.72 -3.19
N VAL A 47 5.20 3.80 -3.16
CA VAL A 47 3.72 3.68 -3.24
C VAL A 47 3.30 3.09 -4.58
N THR A 48 3.95 3.50 -5.66
CA THR A 48 3.69 2.97 -7.01
C THR A 48 4.02 1.48 -7.10
N ASP A 49 5.15 1.05 -6.53
CA ASP A 49 5.56 -0.35 -6.49
C ASP A 49 4.58 -1.20 -5.65
N LEU A 50 4.11 -0.66 -4.51
CA LEU A 50 3.11 -1.32 -3.66
C LEU A 50 1.77 -1.47 -4.41
N ALA A 51 1.30 -0.40 -5.06
CA ALA A 51 0.07 -0.44 -5.86
C ALA A 51 0.17 -1.48 -6.99
N THR A 52 1.28 -1.50 -7.72
CA THR A 52 1.53 -2.45 -8.81
C THR A 52 1.56 -3.89 -8.32
N TRP A 53 2.22 -4.13 -7.19
CA TRP A 53 2.25 -5.46 -6.57
C TRP A 53 0.85 -5.93 -6.17
N LEU A 54 0.05 -5.07 -5.52
CA LEU A 54 -1.32 -5.42 -5.11
C LEU A 54 -2.24 -5.70 -6.30
N ILE A 55 -2.12 -4.91 -7.38
CA ILE A 55 -2.88 -5.15 -8.62
C ILE A 55 -2.49 -6.51 -9.22
N THR A 56 -1.20 -6.84 -9.24
CA THR A 56 -0.70 -8.13 -9.73
C THR A 56 -1.24 -9.30 -8.90
N ASP A 57 -1.45 -9.09 -7.60
CA ASP A 57 -2.00 -10.09 -6.67
C ASP A 57 -3.55 -10.15 -6.68
N GLY A 58 -4.20 -9.40 -7.58
CA GLY A 58 -5.65 -9.46 -7.81
C GLY A 58 -6.49 -8.51 -6.95
N TYR A 59 -5.87 -7.61 -6.18
CA TYR A 59 -6.61 -6.60 -5.43
C TYR A 59 -7.08 -5.47 -6.34
N LYS A 60 -8.26 -4.94 -6.04
CA LYS A 60 -8.71 -3.67 -6.62
C LYS A 60 -8.10 -2.53 -5.83
N VAL A 61 -7.33 -1.69 -6.50
CA VAL A 61 -6.54 -0.63 -5.88
C VAL A 61 -6.99 0.73 -6.39
N SER A 62 -7.06 1.73 -5.50
CA SER A 62 -7.17 3.13 -5.90
C SER A 62 -6.22 4.01 -5.10
N LEU A 63 -5.53 4.89 -5.79
CA LEU A 63 -4.62 5.87 -5.19
C LEU A 63 -5.26 7.25 -5.27
N LYS A 64 -5.37 7.92 -4.12
CA LYS A 64 -5.79 9.33 -4.05
C LYS A 64 -4.58 10.19 -3.71
N GLU A 65 -4.22 11.09 -4.61
CA GLU A 65 -3.15 12.08 -4.42
C GLU A 65 -3.67 13.33 -3.67
N GLY A 66 -2.83 13.93 -2.83
CA GLY A 66 -3.17 15.09 -2.01
C GLY A 66 -2.02 15.52 -1.09
N GLU A 67 -2.34 16.09 0.08
CA GLU A 67 -1.33 16.31 1.15
C GLU A 67 -0.80 14.99 1.72
N LEU A 68 -1.61 13.93 1.60
CA LEU A 68 -1.27 12.55 1.88
C LEU A 68 -1.62 11.71 0.66
N GLU A 69 -0.87 10.64 0.41
CA GLU A 69 -1.23 9.63 -0.57
C GLU A 69 -2.02 8.52 0.13
N ILE A 70 -3.23 8.22 -0.35
CA ILE A 70 -4.10 7.20 0.24
C ILE A 70 -4.25 6.06 -0.76
N LEU A 71 -3.71 4.89 -0.41
CA LEU A 71 -3.83 3.65 -1.18
C LEU A 71 -4.95 2.80 -0.60
N THR A 72 -6.09 2.80 -1.27
CA THR A 72 -7.22 1.92 -0.98
C THR A 72 -6.99 0.56 -1.62
N ILE A 73 -7.27 -0.51 -0.88
CA ILE A 73 -7.09 -1.91 -1.28
C ILE A 73 -8.39 -2.65 -0.98
N GLU A 74 -9.03 -3.22 -2.00
CA GLU A 74 -10.33 -3.89 -1.94
C GLU A 74 -10.22 -5.33 -2.46
N TRP A 75 -11.03 -6.23 -1.89
CA TRP A 75 -11.19 -7.63 -2.30
C TRP A 75 -12.67 -8.06 -2.26
N GLU A 76 -13.00 -9.20 -2.90
CA GLU A 76 -14.32 -9.84 -2.83
C GLU A 76 -14.49 -10.72 -1.58
#